data_AF-A0A533S245-F1
#
_entry.id   AF-A0A533S245-F1
#
_cell.length_a   1.000
_cell.length_b   1.000
_cell.length_c   1.000
_cell.angle_alpha   90.00
_cell.angle_beta   90.00
_cell.angle_gamma   90.00
#
_symmetry.space_group_name_H-M   'P 1'
#
loop_
_entity.id
_entity.type
_entity.pdbx_description
1 polymer ?
#
loop_
_entity_poly.entity_id
_entity_poly.type
_entity_poly.pdbx_seq_one_letter_code
_entity_poly.pdbx_strand_id
1 'polypeptide(L)'
;MKKYAECWREKGWFDSQPSGGAVTPHTLSPVGEKKDMKDHFRKLKWTIQALALPPEEQLRLFPDFVCKADELALEYHEALAVIKGKFWDQCSPEQKQSLIELDKFLDQMSGEVNALSWTDEALRSSPIWVEVRRLALEALSAFGWPVETPPLEPAERGTIYVSR
;
A
#
# COMPACT_ATOMS: atom_id res chain seq x y z
N MET A 1 16.62 -0.28 0.55
CA MET A 1 16.01 -0.61 1.85
C MET A 1 15.52 -2.05 1.76
N LYS A 2 16.06 -2.94 2.59
CA LYS A 2 15.75 -4.38 2.65
C LYS A 2 15.36 -4.67 4.10
N LYS A 3 14.28 -5.40 4.40
CA LYS A 3 14.08 -6.29 5.59
C LYS A 3 12.60 -6.70 5.79
N TYR A 4 12.18 -7.80 5.15
CA TYR A 4 10.93 -8.54 5.45
C TYR A 4 11.33 -9.98 5.79
N ALA A 5 11.53 -10.28 7.07
CA ALA A 5 12.51 -11.30 7.48
C ALA A 5 12.04 -12.77 7.49
N GLU A 6 10.75 -13.05 7.28
CA GLU A 6 10.26 -14.44 7.45
C GLU A 6 9.45 -14.98 6.27
N CYS A 7 8.65 -14.18 5.56
CA CYS A 7 7.85 -14.69 4.42
C CYS A 7 8.70 -14.97 3.15
N TRP A 8 9.86 -14.32 2.98
CA TRP A 8 10.66 -14.42 1.75
C TRP A 8 11.75 -15.50 1.79
N ARG A 9 12.06 -16.07 2.96
CA ARG A 9 13.16 -17.05 3.09
C ARG A 9 12.88 -18.35 2.35
N GLU A 10 11.60 -18.69 2.15
CA GLU A 10 11.18 -19.90 1.43
C GLU A 10 11.17 -19.76 -0.10
N LYS A 11 11.27 -18.55 -0.68
CA LYS A 11 10.96 -18.31 -2.12
C LYS A 11 12.14 -17.99 -3.04
N GLY A 12 13.39 -18.06 -2.55
CA GLY A 12 14.59 -18.23 -3.38
C GLY A 12 14.88 -17.18 -4.46
N TRP A 13 14.49 -15.91 -4.26
CA TRP A 13 14.65 -14.88 -5.28
C TRP A 13 15.77 -13.89 -4.94
N PHE A 14 17.03 -14.26 -5.21
CA PHE A 14 18.11 -13.30 -5.35
C PHE A 14 19.16 -13.83 -6.34
N ASP A 15 19.10 -13.38 -7.59
CA ASP A 15 20.29 -12.91 -8.32
C ASP A 15 19.93 -12.27 -9.67
N SER A 16 20.69 -11.20 -9.97
CA SER A 16 20.85 -10.49 -11.26
C SER A 16 19.97 -9.24 -11.49
N GLN A 17 20.53 -8.07 -11.18
CA GLN A 17 20.19 -6.81 -11.86
C GLN A 17 20.92 -6.75 -13.21
N PRO A 18 20.33 -6.13 -14.26
CA PRO A 18 21.12 -5.47 -15.27
C PRO A 18 21.04 -3.94 -15.15
N SER A 19 22.22 -3.35 -15.38
CA SER A 19 22.54 -1.94 -15.48
C SER A 19 21.94 -1.23 -16.69
N GLY A 20 21.55 0.04 -16.50
CA GLY A 20 21.79 1.15 -17.43
C GLY A 20 21.04 1.19 -18.77
N GLY A 21 20.08 2.10 -18.87
CA GLY A 21 19.55 2.58 -20.15
C GLY A 21 18.78 3.88 -19.96
N ALA A 22 19.27 4.99 -20.54
CA ALA A 22 18.55 6.26 -20.59
C ALA A 22 17.37 6.15 -21.56
N VAL A 23 16.17 6.52 -21.11
CA VAL A 23 14.95 6.54 -21.93
C VAL A 23 14.57 7.99 -22.21
N THR A 24 14.46 8.33 -23.49
CA THR A 24 14.00 9.63 -23.99
C THR A 24 12.52 9.87 -23.69
N PRO A 25 12.07 11.11 -23.44
CA PRO A 25 10.68 11.38 -23.09
C PRO A 25 9.79 11.31 -24.34
N HIS A 26 9.00 10.25 -24.45
CA HIS A 26 7.85 10.24 -25.35
C HIS A 26 6.75 11.12 -24.74
N THR A 27 6.38 12.17 -25.46
CA THR A 27 5.31 13.09 -25.08
C THR A 27 3.98 12.35 -25.13
N LEU A 28 3.47 11.91 -23.98
CA LEU A 28 2.13 11.34 -23.85
C LEU A 28 1.08 12.43 -24.13
N SER A 29 0.01 12.06 -24.83
CA SER A 29 -1.10 12.99 -25.09
C SER A 29 -1.82 13.37 -23.78
N PRO A 30 -2.35 14.60 -23.64
CA PRO A 30 -2.97 15.10 -22.40
C PRO A 30 -4.14 14.27 -21.85
N VAL A 31 -4.79 13.49 -22.72
CA VAL A 31 -5.89 12.58 -22.34
C VAL A 31 -5.35 11.32 -21.64
N GLY A 32 -4.19 10.82 -22.04
CA GLY A 32 -3.54 9.66 -21.43
C GLY A 32 -3.02 9.96 -20.02
N GLU A 33 -2.45 11.14 -19.82
CA GLU A 33 -1.91 11.59 -18.53
C GLU A 33 -3.00 11.79 -17.46
N LYS A 34 -4.15 12.37 -17.84
CA LYS A 34 -5.30 12.53 -16.91
C LYS A 34 -5.89 11.19 -16.49
N LYS A 35 -5.92 10.20 -17.39
CA LYS A 35 -6.38 8.85 -17.08
C LYS A 35 -5.40 8.14 -16.14
N ASP A 36 -4.10 8.20 -16.44
CA ASP A 36 -3.02 7.63 -15.60
C ASP A 36 -3.11 8.15 -14.15
N MET A 37 -3.23 9.47 -13.99
CA MET A 37 -3.37 10.11 -12.68
C MET A 37 -4.61 9.59 -11.92
N LYS A 38 -5.77 9.53 -12.58
CA LYS A 38 -7.02 9.07 -11.94
C LYS A 38 -6.91 7.62 -11.47
N ASP A 39 -6.28 6.75 -12.26
CA ASP A 39 -6.08 5.35 -11.89
C ASP A 39 -5.14 5.20 -10.69
N HIS A 40 -4.06 5.99 -10.62
CA HIS A 40 -3.15 5.99 -9.48
C HIS A 40 -3.79 6.53 -8.19
N PHE A 41 -4.57 7.60 -8.26
CA PHE A 41 -5.33 8.08 -7.09
C PHE A 41 -6.45 7.10 -6.69
N ARG A 42 -7.05 6.37 -7.63
CA ARG A 42 -8.01 5.30 -7.31
C ARG A 42 -7.34 4.16 -6.56
N LYS A 43 -6.12 3.77 -6.96
CA LYS A 43 -5.32 2.76 -6.24
C LYS A 43 -4.94 3.26 -4.84
N LEU A 44 -4.47 4.50 -4.71
CA LEU A 44 -4.18 5.09 -3.40
C LEU A 44 -5.42 5.12 -2.50
N LYS A 45 -6.59 5.55 -3.02
CA LYS A 45 -7.84 5.51 -2.26
C LYS A 45 -8.14 4.10 -1.77
N TRP A 46 -8.02 3.11 -2.65
CA TRP A 46 -8.26 1.71 -2.32
C TRP A 46 -7.38 1.24 -1.15
N THR A 47 -6.07 1.53 -1.18
CA THR A 47 -5.13 1.05 -0.16
C THR A 47 -5.34 1.72 1.19
N ILE A 48 -5.66 3.01 1.20
CA ILE A 48 -6.00 3.72 2.44
C ILE A 48 -7.33 3.21 3.00
N GLN A 49 -8.34 2.98 2.16
CA GLN A 49 -9.61 2.36 2.60
C GLN A 49 -9.34 0.98 3.20
N ALA A 50 -8.54 0.13 2.54
CA ALA A 50 -8.15 -1.18 3.05
C ALA A 50 -7.45 -1.11 4.42
N LEU A 51 -6.54 -0.15 4.62
CA LEU A 51 -5.87 0.07 5.90
C LEU A 51 -6.80 0.57 7.00
N ALA A 52 -7.87 1.29 6.66
CA ALA A 52 -8.84 1.84 7.60
C ALA A 52 -9.93 0.85 8.06
N LEU A 53 -10.08 -0.28 7.36
CA LEU A 53 -11.14 -1.25 7.66
C LEU A 53 -10.97 -1.95 9.02
N PRO A 54 -12.06 -2.46 9.62
CA PRO A 54 -11.98 -3.38 10.75
C PRO A 54 -11.22 -4.67 10.39
N PRO A 55 -10.62 -5.36 11.39
CA PRO A 55 -9.71 -6.49 11.14
C PRO A 55 -10.29 -7.60 10.25
N GLU A 56 -11.53 -8.02 10.49
CA GLU A 56 -12.12 -9.11 9.70
C GLU A 56 -12.36 -8.71 8.23
N GLU A 57 -12.62 -7.44 7.96
CA GLU A 57 -12.76 -6.96 6.58
C GLU A 57 -11.38 -6.83 5.92
N GLN A 58 -10.35 -6.39 6.66
CA GLN A 58 -8.96 -6.38 6.18
C GLN A 58 -8.51 -7.78 5.75
N LEU A 59 -8.80 -8.79 6.58
CA LEU A 59 -8.42 -10.18 6.33
C LEU A 59 -9.14 -10.80 5.11
N ARG A 60 -10.32 -10.28 4.72
CA ARG A 60 -11.06 -10.77 3.55
C ARG A 60 -10.56 -10.23 2.22
N LEU A 61 -9.75 -9.17 2.22
CA LEU A 61 -9.23 -8.55 0.99
C LEU A 61 -8.16 -9.38 0.28
N PHE A 62 -7.63 -10.40 0.96
CA PHE A 62 -6.46 -11.15 0.54
C PHE A 62 -6.70 -12.66 0.69
N PRO A 63 -6.17 -13.48 -0.23
CA PRO A 63 -6.20 -14.94 -0.08
C PRO A 63 -5.51 -15.43 1.19
N ASP A 64 -5.82 -16.63 1.66
CA ASP A 64 -5.26 -17.16 2.92
C ASP A 64 -3.78 -17.57 2.84
N PHE A 65 -3.22 -17.68 1.63
CA PHE A 65 -1.83 -18.09 1.42
C PHE A 65 -0.82 -16.94 1.45
N VAL A 66 -1.27 -15.69 1.65
CA VAL A 66 -0.40 -14.52 1.76
C VAL A 66 -0.36 -14.00 3.19
N CYS A 67 0.70 -13.26 3.53
CA CYS A 67 0.77 -12.52 4.79
C CYS A 67 -0.09 -11.26 4.67
N LYS A 68 -1.34 -11.31 5.14
CA LYS A 68 -2.34 -10.26 4.86
C LYS A 68 -1.97 -8.90 5.44
N ALA A 69 -1.35 -8.89 6.62
CA ALA A 69 -0.80 -7.68 7.24
C ALA A 69 0.28 -7.02 6.39
N ASP A 70 1.18 -7.83 5.81
CA ASP A 70 2.25 -7.37 4.92
C ASP A 70 1.68 -6.84 3.61
N GLU A 71 0.76 -7.57 2.99
CA GLU A 71 0.10 -7.17 1.74
C GLU A 71 -0.65 -5.83 1.85
N LEU A 72 -1.30 -5.55 2.99
CA LEU A 72 -1.91 -4.25 3.26
C LEU A 72 -0.90 -3.10 3.19
N ALA A 73 0.25 -3.26 3.87
CA ALA A 73 1.28 -2.23 3.91
C ALA A 73 2.02 -2.11 2.57
N LEU A 74 2.29 -3.24 1.91
CA LEU A 74 2.96 -3.28 0.61
C LEU A 74 2.13 -2.58 -0.47
N GLU A 75 0.86 -2.93 -0.59
CA GLU A 75 -0.05 -2.30 -1.56
C GLU A 75 -0.13 -0.78 -1.35
N TYR A 76 -0.19 -0.33 -0.09
CA TYR A 76 -0.12 1.10 0.24
C TYR A 76 1.21 1.74 -0.16
N HIS A 77 2.33 1.12 0.19
CA HIS A 77 3.67 1.64 -0.09
C HIS A 77 3.90 1.81 -1.60
N GLU A 78 3.52 0.81 -2.39
CA GLU A 78 3.63 0.87 -3.86
C GLU A 78 2.75 1.98 -4.45
N ALA A 79 1.50 2.10 -4.00
CA ALA A 79 0.60 3.17 -4.44
C ALA A 79 1.17 4.55 -4.09
N LEU A 80 1.66 4.73 -2.86
CA LEU A 80 2.24 5.99 -2.41
C LEU A 80 3.54 6.33 -3.16
N ALA A 81 4.39 5.35 -3.47
CA ALA A 81 5.63 5.57 -4.22
C ALA A 81 5.33 6.17 -5.61
N VAL A 82 4.29 5.71 -6.28
CA VAL A 82 3.86 6.28 -7.57
C VAL A 82 3.34 7.71 -7.39
N ILE A 83 2.51 7.96 -6.37
CA ILE A 83 2.00 9.31 -6.08
C ILE A 83 3.15 10.27 -5.77
N LYS A 84 4.10 9.89 -4.91
CA LYS A 84 5.31 10.68 -4.61
C LYS A 84 6.16 10.94 -5.86
N GLY A 85 6.30 9.96 -6.75
CA GLY A 85 7.16 10.06 -7.93
C GLY A 85 6.58 10.86 -9.09
N LYS A 86 5.25 10.85 -9.26
CA LYS A 86 4.59 11.43 -10.45
C LYS A 86 3.59 12.55 -10.15
N PHE A 87 2.89 12.48 -9.02
CA PHE A 87 1.69 13.29 -8.78
C PHE A 87 1.72 14.02 -7.43
N TRP A 88 2.90 14.12 -6.81
CA TRP A 88 3.03 14.68 -5.47
C TRP A 88 2.55 16.13 -5.41
N ASP A 89 2.85 16.93 -6.44
CA ASP A 89 2.45 18.33 -6.50
C ASP A 89 0.93 18.52 -6.62
N GLN A 90 0.17 17.45 -6.88
CA GLN A 90 -1.29 17.51 -6.98
C GLN A 90 -1.96 17.30 -5.61
N CYS A 91 -1.21 16.86 -4.61
CA CYS A 91 -1.68 16.73 -3.23
C CYS A 91 -1.55 18.06 -2.47
N SER A 92 -2.58 18.39 -1.68
CA SER A 92 -2.51 19.50 -0.72
C SER A 92 -1.48 19.23 0.38
N PRO A 93 -0.99 20.26 1.11
CA PRO A 93 -0.10 20.06 2.25
C PRO A 93 -0.67 19.09 3.30
N GLU A 94 -1.97 19.16 3.59
CA GLU A 94 -2.66 18.31 4.56
C GLU A 94 -2.69 16.85 4.09
N GLN A 95 -3.01 16.63 2.80
CA GLN A 95 -2.97 15.30 2.18
C GLN A 95 -1.56 14.71 2.25
N LYS A 96 -0.54 15.49 1.88
CA LYS A 96 0.87 15.08 1.95
C LYS A 96 1.26 14.67 3.36
N GLN A 97 0.89 15.48 4.35
CA GLN A 97 1.22 15.22 5.75
C GLN A 97 0.58 13.91 6.23
N SER A 98 -0.71 13.71 5.96
CA SER A 98 -1.41 12.47 6.35
C SER A 98 -0.78 11.21 5.75
N LEU A 99 -0.34 11.27 4.48
CA LEU A 99 0.35 10.17 3.81
C LEU A 99 1.72 9.90 4.42
N ILE A 100 2.48 10.94 4.75
CA ILE A 100 3.81 10.82 5.39
C ILE A 100 3.68 10.19 6.77
N GLU A 101 2.70 10.60 7.57
CA GLU A 101 2.50 10.08 8.92
C GLU A 101 2.14 8.60 8.91
N LEU A 102 1.20 8.20 8.05
CA LEU A 102 0.81 6.81 7.88
C LEU A 102 1.99 5.94 7.39
N ASP A 103 2.71 6.40 6.36
CA ASP A 103 3.89 5.70 5.80
C ASP A 103 4.99 5.54 6.84
N LYS A 104 5.30 6.62 7.57
CA LYS A 104 6.30 6.60 8.64
C LYS A 104 5.91 5.63 9.76
N PHE A 105 4.64 5.54 10.12
CA PHE A 105 4.19 4.62 11.15
C PHE A 105 4.33 3.17 10.72
N LEU A 106 3.95 2.84 9.48
CA LEU A 106 4.17 1.50 8.91
C LEU A 106 5.66 1.16 8.82
N ASP A 107 6.52 2.12 8.45
CA ASP A 107 7.97 1.94 8.45
C ASP A 107 8.52 1.63 9.85
N GLN A 108 7.98 2.25 10.90
CA GLN A 108 8.36 1.96 12.29
C GLN A 108 7.98 0.55 12.75
N MET A 109 6.96 -0.05 12.13
CA MET A 109 6.56 -1.44 12.36
C MET A 109 7.50 -2.45 11.70
N SER A 110 8.45 -2.01 10.87
CA SER A 110 9.35 -2.91 10.14
C SER A 110 10.43 -3.54 11.03
N GLY A 111 11.07 -4.60 10.51
CA GLY A 111 12.21 -5.27 11.13
C GLY A 111 11.85 -6.48 11.99
N GLU A 112 12.83 -7.36 12.21
CA GLU A 112 12.66 -8.65 12.92
C GLU A 112 12.08 -8.51 14.32
N VAL A 113 12.44 -7.45 15.05
CA VAL A 113 11.93 -7.16 16.39
C VAL A 113 10.40 -6.98 16.42
N ASN A 114 9.80 -6.61 15.28
CA ASN A 114 8.39 -6.37 15.14
C ASN A 114 7.65 -7.48 14.38
N ALA A 115 8.27 -8.65 14.15
CA ALA A 115 7.69 -9.73 13.34
C ALA A 115 6.27 -10.11 13.79
N LEU A 116 6.01 -10.13 15.10
CA LEU A 116 4.68 -10.45 15.66
C LEU A 116 3.60 -9.44 15.29
N SER A 117 3.96 -8.21 14.95
CA SER A 117 3.03 -7.18 14.47
C SER A 117 2.50 -7.48 13.07
N TRP A 118 3.10 -8.41 12.32
CA TRP A 118 2.74 -8.71 10.93
C TRP A 118 1.97 -10.04 10.80
N THR A 119 1.06 -10.30 11.75
CA THR A 119 0.25 -11.52 11.80
C THR A 119 -1.23 -11.20 11.73
N ASP A 120 -2.04 -12.18 11.30
CA ASP A 120 -3.51 -12.07 11.31
C ASP A 120 -4.06 -11.82 12.72
N GLU A 121 -3.41 -12.38 13.74
CA GLU A 121 -3.76 -12.11 15.14
C GLU A 121 -3.46 -10.66 15.52
N ALA A 122 -2.31 -10.12 15.13
CA ALA A 122 -1.98 -8.72 15.38
C ALA A 122 -2.95 -7.76 14.69
N LEU A 123 -3.44 -8.08 13.49
CA LEU A 123 -4.49 -7.28 12.85
C LEU A 123 -5.75 -7.18 13.72
N ARG A 124 -6.14 -8.29 14.37
CA ARG A 124 -7.33 -8.39 15.24
C ARG A 124 -7.17 -7.65 16.56
N SER A 125 -6.06 -7.84 17.25
CA SER A 125 -5.95 -7.50 18.67
C SER A 125 -4.86 -6.48 19.00
N SER A 126 -3.90 -6.23 18.10
CA SER A 126 -2.76 -5.37 18.42
C SER A 126 -3.14 -3.89 18.42
N PRO A 127 -2.76 -3.12 19.47
CA PRO A 127 -2.88 -1.66 19.49
C PRO A 127 -2.16 -0.98 18.33
N ILE A 128 -1.10 -1.59 17.79
CA ILE A 128 -0.34 -1.01 16.67
C ILE A 128 -1.19 -0.89 15.41
N TRP A 129 -2.03 -1.90 15.13
CA TRP A 129 -2.94 -1.87 13.97
C TRP A 129 -4.17 -0.99 14.21
N VAL A 130 -4.55 -0.75 15.47
CA VAL A 130 -5.54 0.28 15.80
C VAL A 130 -5.03 1.66 15.37
N GLU A 131 -3.74 1.93 15.62
CA GLU A 131 -3.13 3.19 15.23
C GLU A 131 -2.97 3.33 13.71
N VAL A 132 -2.61 2.25 12.99
CA VAL A 132 -2.63 2.23 11.52
C VAL A 132 -4.02 2.61 10.98
N ARG A 133 -5.08 1.98 11.50
CA ARG A 133 -6.47 2.28 11.09
C ARG A 133 -6.84 3.73 11.36
N ARG A 134 -6.45 4.27 12.53
CA ARG A 134 -6.70 5.67 12.89
C ARG A 134 -6.03 6.63 11.91
N LEU A 135 -4.74 6.44 11.60
CA LEU A 135 -3.99 7.25 10.64
C LEU A 135 -4.55 7.14 9.22
N ALA A 136 -4.99 5.94 8.81
CA ALA A 136 -5.65 5.75 7.53
C ALA A 136 -6.99 6.51 7.43
N LEU A 137 -7.78 6.53 8.50
CA LEU A 137 -9.01 7.34 8.57
C LEU A 137 -8.73 8.83 8.47
N GLU A 138 -7.65 9.32 9.07
CA GLU A 138 -7.22 10.72 8.94
C GLU A 138 -6.81 11.05 7.51
N ALA A 139 -6.11 10.15 6.83
CA ALA A 139 -5.80 10.32 5.42
C ALA A 139 -7.08 10.36 4.56
N LEU A 140 -8.04 9.45 4.77
CA LEU A 140 -9.33 9.52 4.05
C LEU A 140 -10.03 10.88 4.26
N SER A 141 -10.04 11.38 5.50
CA SER A 141 -10.60 12.69 5.84
C SER A 141 -9.89 13.83 5.11
N ALA A 142 -8.55 13.85 5.09
CA ALA A 142 -7.76 14.86 4.38
C ALA A 142 -8.01 14.88 2.86
N PHE A 143 -8.34 13.72 2.28
CA PHE A 143 -8.73 13.61 0.87
C PHE A 143 -10.21 13.88 0.60
N GLY A 144 -11.04 14.01 1.64
CA GLY A 144 -12.50 14.06 1.50
C GLY A 144 -13.08 12.77 0.91
N TRP A 145 -12.40 11.63 1.10
CA TRP A 145 -12.84 10.33 0.62
C TRP A 145 -13.70 9.62 1.67
N PRO A 146 -14.76 8.91 1.25
CA PRO A 146 -15.61 8.17 2.16
C PRO A 146 -14.90 6.93 2.70
N VAL A 147 -15.33 6.49 3.89
CA VAL A 147 -14.95 5.20 4.46
C VAL A 147 -15.90 4.14 3.88
N GLU A 148 -15.40 3.37 2.92
CA GLU A 148 -16.16 2.32 2.23
C GLU A 148 -15.30 1.06 2.17
N THR A 149 -15.93 -0.11 2.16
CA THR A 149 -15.24 -1.35 1.82
C THR A 149 -14.83 -1.30 0.35
N PRO A 150 -13.53 -1.33 0.05
CA PRO A 150 -13.08 -1.30 -1.32
C PRO A 150 -13.34 -2.67 -1.97
N PRO A 151 -13.34 -2.77 -3.31
CA PRO A 151 -13.65 -4.02 -3.98
C PRO A 151 -12.69 -5.16 -3.60
N LEU A 152 -13.25 -6.35 -3.38
CA LEU A 152 -12.54 -7.53 -2.86
C LEU A 152 -11.69 -8.20 -3.95
N GLU A 153 -12.17 -8.20 -5.19
CA GLU A 153 -11.56 -8.96 -6.28
C GLU A 153 -10.23 -8.35 -6.72
N PRO A 154 -9.10 -9.10 -6.66
CA PRO A 154 -7.79 -8.59 -7.06
C PRO A 154 -7.74 -8.05 -8.50
N ALA A 155 -8.50 -8.68 -9.41
CA ALA A 155 -8.60 -8.25 -10.80
C ALA A 155 -9.16 -6.83 -10.96
N GLU A 156 -10.06 -6.40 -10.07
CA GLU A 156 -10.67 -5.06 -10.10
C GLU A 156 -9.67 -3.96 -9.65
N ARG A 157 -8.60 -4.36 -8.94
CA ARG A 157 -7.50 -3.50 -8.49
C ARG A 157 -6.18 -3.73 -9.24
N GLY A 158 -6.19 -4.57 -10.30
CA GLY A 158 -5.04 -4.85 -11.15
C GLY A 158 -3.96 -5.74 -10.51
N THR A 159 -4.28 -6.43 -9.41
CA THR A 159 -3.36 -7.34 -8.70
C THR A 159 -3.72 -8.80 -9.05
N ILE A 160 -2.72 -9.66 -9.28
CA ILE A 160 -2.92 -11.11 -9.48
C ILE A 160 -2.08 -11.86 -8.46
N TYR A 161 -2.74 -12.63 -7.59
CA TYR A 161 -2.06 -13.54 -6.66
C TYR A 161 -1.94 -14.93 -7.29
N VAL A 162 -0.71 -15.43 -7.38
CA VAL A 162 -0.43 -16.78 -7.91
C VAL A 162 0.05 -17.65 -6.76
N SER A 163 -0.71 -18.69 -6.41
CA SER A 163 -0.24 -19.71 -5.46
C SER A 163 0.92 -20.46 -6.10
N ARG A 164 2.09 -20.45 -5.45
CA ARG A 164 3.23 -21.29 -5.84
C ARG A 164 3.09 -22.70 -5.31
#